data_AF-A0A7C5W8Z5-F1
#
_entry.id   AF-A0A7C5W8Z5-F1
#
_cell.length_a   1.000
_cell.length_b   1.000
_cell.length_c   1.000
_cell.angle_alpha   90.00
_cell.angle_beta   90.00
_cell.angle_gamma   90.00
#
_symmetry.space_group_name_H-M   'P 1'
#
loop_
_entity.id
_entity.type
_entity.pdbx_description
1 polymer ?
#
loop_
_entity_poly.entity_id
_entity_poly.type
_entity_poly.pdbx_seq_one_letter_code
_entity_poly.pdbx_strand_id
1 'polypeptide(L)'
;MKHLASVYDPDSGRISTGLSTAGPRIVNFADVLEYNYVPLAKTIEAVLDVVKEAMGTPVEIEFAVDLNKDKQMKASFYLLQIKPLIGNEQDYNIDLDEIRKDDIMLFTETGMGNGMIDNITDIIYVDRNKFDKSQTVTMAEEIGKLNAKMFKEGRKYILIGTGRWGTRDRWIGIPVTWPQISNAKIIVETALEGFPLDASSGSHFFHNVTYMNVGYFSIPYENEKNFIRWEVLDNQPLVNQTGFFRHVRFKNPLIVRMDGRKRISLITFENNQGK
;
A
#
# COMPACT_ATOMS: atom_id res chain seq x y z
N MET A 1 -23.10 17.76 -10.71
CA MET A 1 -22.05 17.99 -11.72
C MET A 1 -21.62 19.45 -11.90
N LYS A 2 -22.50 20.46 -11.73
CA LYS A 2 -22.17 21.87 -12.02
C LYS A 2 -20.86 22.38 -11.42
N HIS A 3 -20.58 22.04 -10.15
CA HIS A 3 -19.37 22.48 -9.42
C HIS A 3 -18.20 21.48 -9.48
N LEU A 4 -18.34 20.38 -10.23
CA LEU A 4 -17.40 19.27 -10.21
C LEU A 4 -16.66 19.11 -11.53
N ALA A 5 -17.16 19.72 -12.60
CA ALA A 5 -16.66 19.53 -13.95
C ALA A 5 -16.50 20.84 -14.70
N SER A 6 -15.49 20.86 -15.57
CA SER A 6 -15.14 21.92 -16.50
C SER A 6 -15.22 21.42 -17.94
N VAL A 7 -15.07 22.31 -18.92
CA VAL A 7 -15.08 22.00 -20.36
C VAL A 7 -13.70 22.14 -20.93
N TYR A 8 -13.23 21.12 -21.63
CA TYR A 8 -12.02 21.18 -22.43
C TYR A 8 -12.34 21.62 -23.84
N ASP A 9 -11.60 22.57 -24.37
CA ASP A 9 -11.61 22.96 -25.77
C ASP A 9 -10.41 22.28 -26.48
N PRO A 10 -10.65 21.29 -27.37
CA PRO A 10 -9.58 20.62 -28.11
C PRO A 10 -8.83 21.53 -29.07
N ASP A 11 -9.48 22.57 -29.60
CA ASP A 11 -8.91 23.43 -30.63
C ASP A 11 -7.94 24.45 -30.02
N SER A 12 -8.27 24.98 -28.84
CA SER A 12 -7.42 25.95 -28.12
C SER A 12 -6.59 25.35 -26.99
N GLY A 13 -6.84 24.10 -26.60
CA GLY A 13 -6.22 23.45 -25.44
C GLY A 13 -6.64 24.04 -24.09
N ARG A 14 -7.66 24.92 -24.06
CA ARG A 14 -8.06 25.63 -22.84
C ARG A 14 -9.10 24.85 -22.05
N ILE A 15 -9.10 25.06 -20.73
CA ILE A 15 -10.14 24.58 -19.83
C ILE A 15 -11.01 25.77 -19.42
N SER A 16 -12.31 25.67 -19.70
CA SER A 16 -13.31 26.64 -19.26
C SER A 16 -14.08 26.08 -18.07
N THR A 17 -14.01 26.77 -16.93
CA THR A 17 -14.66 26.34 -15.69
C THR A 17 -16.19 26.28 -15.83
N GLY A 18 -16.80 25.26 -15.22
CA GLY A 18 -18.24 25.05 -15.24
C GLY A 18 -18.75 24.34 -16.49
N LEU A 19 -20.06 24.40 -16.70
CA LEU A 19 -20.75 23.63 -17.76
C LEU A 19 -21.48 24.51 -18.80
N SER A 20 -21.23 25.82 -18.77
CA SER A 20 -21.89 26.80 -19.67
C SER A 20 -21.49 26.63 -21.14
N THR A 21 -20.30 26.08 -21.39
CA THR A 21 -19.77 25.87 -22.75
C THR A 21 -20.03 24.45 -23.23
N ALA A 22 -20.19 24.25 -24.54
CA ALA A 22 -20.29 22.93 -25.16
C ALA A 22 -18.89 22.34 -25.38
N GLY A 23 -18.73 21.04 -25.12
CA GLY A 23 -17.45 20.34 -25.34
C GLY A 23 -17.23 19.16 -24.40
N PRO A 24 -16.11 18.44 -24.56
CA PRO A 24 -15.68 17.37 -23.66
C PRO A 24 -15.64 17.83 -22.20
N ARG A 25 -16.16 17.00 -21.29
CA ARG A 25 -16.23 17.32 -19.85
C ARG A 25 -15.02 16.72 -19.14
N ILE A 26 -14.38 17.51 -18.29
CA ILE A 26 -13.32 17.08 -17.38
C ILE A 26 -13.83 17.23 -15.96
N VAL A 27 -13.71 16.19 -15.14
CA VAL A 27 -13.98 16.26 -13.70
C VAL A 27 -12.72 16.78 -13.00
N ASN A 28 -12.77 17.99 -12.45
CA ASN A 28 -11.61 18.65 -11.86
C ASN A 28 -11.92 19.48 -10.61
N PHE A 29 -13.19 19.57 -10.18
CA PHE A 29 -13.59 20.28 -8.95
C PHE A 29 -13.14 21.75 -8.87
N ALA A 30 -12.89 22.42 -10.00
CA ALA A 30 -12.30 23.77 -10.04
C ALA A 30 -13.11 24.80 -9.23
N ASP A 31 -14.44 24.76 -9.26
CA ASP A 31 -15.28 25.65 -8.44
C ASP A 31 -14.99 25.53 -6.93
N VAL A 32 -14.69 24.32 -6.45
CA VAL A 32 -14.41 24.06 -5.04
C VAL A 32 -12.95 24.33 -4.70
N LEU A 33 -12.01 23.88 -5.55
CA LEU A 33 -10.58 23.91 -5.26
C LEU A 33 -9.91 25.24 -5.63
N GLU A 34 -10.29 25.85 -6.75
CA GLU A 34 -9.69 27.09 -7.25
C GLU A 34 -10.50 28.31 -6.83
N TYR A 35 -11.82 28.25 -7.01
CA TYR A 35 -12.71 29.40 -6.75
C TYR A 35 -13.31 29.40 -5.34
N ASN A 36 -12.98 28.40 -4.52
CA ASN A 36 -13.38 28.32 -3.12
C ASN A 36 -14.91 28.52 -2.93
N TYR A 37 -15.71 27.93 -3.83
CA TYR A 37 -17.19 28.03 -3.81
C TYR A 37 -17.76 27.65 -2.44
N VAL A 38 -17.11 26.71 -1.76
CA VAL A 38 -17.26 26.40 -0.34
C VAL A 38 -15.86 26.24 0.28
N PRO A 39 -15.65 26.60 1.56
CA PRO A 39 -14.35 26.53 2.22
C PRO A 39 -13.97 25.10 2.63
N LEU A 40 -14.08 24.14 1.72
CA LEU A 40 -14.01 22.70 2.03
C LEU A 40 -12.68 22.30 2.67
N ALA A 41 -11.54 22.76 2.13
CA ALA A 41 -10.22 22.42 2.68
C ALA A 41 -10.08 22.88 4.15
N LYS A 42 -10.43 24.14 4.43
CA LYS A 42 -10.41 24.68 5.80
C LYS A 42 -11.38 23.96 6.74
N THR A 43 -12.56 23.57 6.23
CA THR A 43 -13.51 22.77 7.02
C THR A 43 -12.92 21.41 7.36
N ILE A 44 -12.28 20.72 6.41
CA ILE A 44 -11.63 19.42 6.65
C ILE A 44 -10.51 19.56 7.67
N GLU A 45 -9.63 20.56 7.53
CA GLU A 45 -8.56 20.86 8.50
C GLU A 45 -9.13 21.07 9.91
N ALA A 46 -10.13 21.95 10.05
CA ALA A 46 -10.74 22.24 11.35
C ALA A 46 -11.42 21.00 11.97
N VAL A 47 -12.11 20.19 11.16
CA VAL A 47 -12.73 18.94 11.64
C VAL A 47 -11.66 17.94 12.07
N LEU A 48 -10.59 17.76 11.29
CA LEU A 48 -9.49 16.87 11.64
C LEU A 48 -8.82 17.29 12.96
N ASP A 49 -8.56 18.59 13.16
CA ASP A 49 -7.96 19.10 14.39
C ASP A 49 -8.84 18.84 15.61
N VAL A 50 -10.13 19.18 15.54
CA VAL A 50 -11.08 18.96 16.64
C VAL A 50 -11.21 17.47 16.97
N VAL A 51 -11.32 16.62 15.96
CA VAL A 51 -11.50 15.18 16.17
C VAL A 51 -10.20 14.53 16.69
N LYS A 52 -9.04 14.94 16.17
CA LYS A 52 -7.73 14.50 16.67
C LYS A 52 -7.54 14.88 18.13
N GLU A 53 -7.87 16.10 18.52
CA GLU A 53 -7.79 16.56 19.91
C GLU A 53 -8.74 15.76 20.81
N ALA A 54 -10.00 15.58 20.38
CA ALA A 54 -11.00 14.83 21.15
C ALA A 54 -10.65 13.34 21.32
N MET A 55 -10.01 12.73 20.32
CA MET A 55 -9.63 11.31 20.34
C MET A 55 -8.22 11.06 20.92
N GLY A 56 -7.41 12.10 21.08
CA GLY A 56 -6.05 12.01 21.61
C GLY A 56 -5.05 11.28 20.69
N THR A 57 -5.41 11.05 19.42
CA THR A 57 -4.60 10.31 18.44
C THR A 57 -4.93 10.79 17.03
N PRO A 58 -4.03 10.66 16.03
CA PRO A 58 -4.37 10.94 14.64
C PRO A 58 -5.61 10.17 14.18
N VAL A 59 -6.41 10.78 13.31
CA VAL A 59 -7.68 10.20 12.86
C VAL A 59 -7.79 10.23 11.34
N GLU A 60 -8.48 9.23 10.81
CA GLU A 60 -9.01 9.23 9.45
C GLU A 60 -10.50 9.56 9.51
N ILE A 61 -10.97 10.38 8.56
CA ILE A 61 -12.39 10.72 8.43
C ILE A 61 -12.90 10.38 7.03
N GLU A 62 -14.14 9.89 6.98
CA GLU A 62 -14.92 9.84 5.74
C GLU A 62 -16.00 10.91 5.81
N PHE A 63 -16.20 11.64 4.72
CA PHE A 63 -17.15 12.75 4.69
C PHE A 63 -17.90 12.81 3.36
N ALA A 64 -19.06 13.47 3.39
CA ALA A 64 -19.80 13.88 2.22
C ALA A 64 -20.13 15.38 2.29
N VAL A 65 -20.25 16.02 1.13
CA VAL A 65 -20.57 17.44 1.04
C VAL A 65 -21.77 17.61 0.12
N ASP A 66 -22.81 18.29 0.61
CA ASP A 66 -23.86 18.83 -0.25
C ASP A 66 -23.51 20.28 -0.62
N LEU A 67 -23.18 20.47 -1.90
CA LEU A 67 -22.80 21.77 -2.44
C LEU A 67 -24.02 22.70 -2.69
N ASN A 68 -25.25 22.19 -2.50
CA ASN A 68 -26.43 23.04 -2.53
C ASN A 68 -26.46 23.91 -1.26
N LYS A 69 -26.32 25.22 -1.46
CA LYS A 69 -26.33 26.17 -0.36
C LYS A 69 -27.75 26.35 0.17
N ASP A 70 -27.88 26.40 1.49
CA ASP A 70 -29.13 26.68 2.18
C ASP A 70 -29.52 28.17 2.09
N LYS A 71 -30.59 28.57 2.78
CA LYS A 71 -31.07 29.97 2.82
C LYS A 71 -30.04 30.94 3.43
N GLN A 72 -29.05 30.44 4.15
CA GLN A 72 -27.97 31.21 4.75
C GLN A 72 -26.68 31.18 3.90
N MET A 73 -26.78 30.70 2.66
CA MET A 73 -25.66 30.55 1.72
C MET A 73 -24.58 29.56 2.18
N LYS A 74 -24.94 28.59 3.04
CA LYS A 74 -24.02 27.58 3.58
C LYS A 74 -24.25 26.23 2.93
N ALA A 75 -23.17 25.55 2.58
CA ALA A 75 -23.19 24.15 2.18
C ALA A 75 -23.17 23.23 3.41
N SER A 76 -23.68 22.01 3.25
CA SER A 76 -23.70 21.02 4.32
C SER A 76 -22.49 20.10 4.23
N PHE A 77 -21.80 19.92 5.35
CA PHE A 77 -20.72 18.96 5.51
C PHE A 77 -21.18 17.85 6.44
N TYR A 78 -21.14 16.61 5.96
CA TYR A 78 -21.55 15.43 6.69
C TYR A 78 -20.32 14.59 7.03
N LEU A 79 -20.09 14.35 8.31
CA LEU A 79 -19.10 13.41 8.78
C LEU A 79 -19.73 12.02 8.80
N LEU A 80 -19.24 11.11 7.96
CA LEU A 80 -19.81 9.78 7.76
C LEU A 80 -19.14 8.75 8.66
N GLN A 81 -17.82 8.86 8.84
CA GLN A 81 -17.05 7.98 9.70
C GLN A 81 -15.87 8.74 10.31
N ILE A 82 -15.54 8.40 11.54
CA ILE A 82 -14.29 8.75 12.21
C ILE A 82 -13.65 7.44 12.62
N LYS A 83 -12.38 7.26 12.28
CA LYS A 83 -11.58 6.13 12.74
C LYS A 83 -10.29 6.63 13.38
N PRO A 84 -10.08 6.38 14.68
CA PRO A 84 -8.79 6.62 15.29
C PRO A 84 -7.74 5.75 14.61
N LEU A 85 -6.63 6.36 14.21
CA LEU A 85 -5.48 5.64 13.68
C LEU A 85 -4.71 5.08 14.88
N ILE A 86 -5.27 4.02 15.49
CA ILE A 86 -4.60 3.23 16.54
C ILE A 86 -3.50 2.40 15.88
N GLY A 87 -2.45 3.07 15.43
CA GLY A 87 -1.13 2.50 15.24
C GLY A 87 -0.35 2.77 16.52
N ASN A 88 0.49 1.84 16.95
CA ASN A 88 1.38 2.04 18.09
C ASN A 88 2.08 3.41 17.94
N GLU A 89 1.67 4.39 18.74
CA GLU A 89 2.24 5.74 18.85
C GLU A 89 3.62 5.73 19.54
N GLN A 90 4.35 4.63 19.43
CA GLN A 90 5.79 4.72 19.53
C GLN A 90 6.27 5.03 18.12
N ASP A 91 6.81 6.23 17.93
CA ASP A 91 7.67 6.54 16.80
C ASP A 91 8.66 5.40 16.64
N TYR A 92 8.36 4.49 15.70
CA TYR A 92 9.18 3.31 15.50
C TYR A 92 10.37 3.75 14.66
N ASN A 93 11.35 4.29 15.36
CA ASN A 93 12.58 4.79 14.78
C ASN A 93 13.54 3.62 14.59
N ILE A 94 13.89 3.35 13.34
CA ILE A 94 14.95 2.39 13.03
C ILE A 94 16.28 3.11 13.16
N ASP A 95 17.11 2.66 14.11
CA ASP A 95 18.54 2.95 14.14
C ASP A 95 19.28 1.89 13.32
N LEU A 96 19.88 2.30 12.21
CA LEU A 96 20.61 1.39 11.33
C LEU A 96 21.99 1.03 11.87
N ASP A 97 22.55 1.84 12.78
CA ASP A 97 23.88 1.61 13.33
C ASP A 97 23.87 0.44 14.34
N GLU A 98 22.72 0.13 14.93
CA GLU A 98 22.51 -1.01 15.83
C GLU A 98 22.24 -2.33 15.09
N ILE A 99 22.03 -2.29 13.77
CA ILE A 99 21.64 -3.46 12.98
C ILE A 99 22.84 -3.99 12.20
N ARG A 100 23.23 -5.24 12.50
CA ARG A 100 24.27 -5.92 11.72
C ARG A 100 23.74 -6.22 10.32
N LYS A 101 24.48 -5.78 9.30
CA LYS A 101 24.10 -5.97 7.88
C LYS A 101 23.88 -7.44 7.50
N ASP A 102 24.61 -8.37 8.13
CA ASP A 102 24.49 -9.80 7.85
C ASP A 102 23.18 -10.41 8.38
N ASP A 103 22.55 -9.76 9.36
CA ASP A 103 21.28 -10.22 9.93
C ASP A 103 20.08 -9.73 9.10
N ILE A 104 20.30 -8.85 8.12
CA ILE A 104 19.26 -8.27 7.26
C ILE A 104 18.99 -9.18 6.06
N MET A 105 17.78 -9.73 5.97
CA MET A 105 17.28 -10.49 4.83
C MET A 105 16.77 -9.57 3.72
N LEU A 106 16.09 -8.49 4.09
CA LEU A 106 15.50 -7.52 3.17
C LEU A 106 15.64 -6.12 3.74
N PHE A 107 15.97 -5.15 2.89
CA PHE A 107 15.98 -3.73 3.23
C PHE A 107 15.38 -2.89 2.10
N THR A 108 14.63 -1.85 2.46
CA THR A 108 14.09 -0.86 1.52
C THR A 108 13.97 0.55 2.12
N GLU A 109 14.17 1.58 1.30
CA GLU A 109 13.85 3.02 1.56
C GLU A 109 12.51 3.44 0.92
N THR A 110 11.79 2.46 0.35
CA THR A 110 10.43 2.58 -0.21
C THR A 110 9.47 1.65 0.52
N GLY A 111 9.57 1.64 1.85
CA GLY A 111 8.68 0.90 2.74
C GLY A 111 7.49 1.73 3.21
N MET A 112 6.33 1.08 3.31
CA MET A 112 5.12 1.61 3.94
C MET A 112 4.68 0.71 5.09
N GLY A 113 4.12 1.34 6.12
CA GLY A 113 3.77 0.73 7.39
C GLY A 113 4.51 1.41 8.54
N ASN A 114 4.13 1.10 9.77
CA ASN A 114 4.80 1.60 10.96
C ASN A 114 4.75 0.55 12.07
N GLY A 115 5.88 0.32 12.76
CA GLY A 115 5.98 -0.58 13.89
C GLY A 115 6.79 -1.85 13.63
N MET A 116 6.61 -2.85 14.49
CA MET A 116 7.36 -4.10 14.50
C MET A 116 6.42 -5.31 14.39
N ILE A 117 6.84 -6.34 13.66
CA ILE A 117 6.19 -7.64 13.60
C ILE A 117 7.24 -8.72 13.80
N ASP A 118 7.08 -9.57 14.80
CA ASP A 118 8.09 -10.52 15.27
C ASP A 118 7.58 -11.97 15.34
N ASN A 119 6.43 -12.24 14.73
CA ASN A 119 5.74 -13.54 14.81
C ASN A 119 5.50 -14.21 13.45
N ILE A 120 6.22 -13.78 12.40
CA ILE A 120 6.07 -14.35 11.05
C ILE A 120 7.23 -15.32 10.76
N THR A 121 6.91 -16.55 10.41
CA THR A 121 7.90 -17.57 10.01
C THR A 121 7.84 -17.94 8.53
N ASP A 122 6.74 -17.59 7.86
CA ASP A 122 6.44 -18.07 6.51
C ASP A 122 6.67 -16.98 5.48
N ILE A 123 7.40 -17.33 4.42
CA ILE A 123 7.54 -16.48 3.22
C ILE A 123 7.02 -17.25 2.03
N ILE A 124 6.14 -16.61 1.27
CA ILE A 124 5.71 -17.07 -0.05
C ILE A 124 6.25 -16.09 -1.06
N TYR A 125 7.03 -16.57 -2.02
CA TYR A 125 7.66 -15.72 -3.03
C TYR A 125 7.55 -16.29 -4.42
N VAL A 126 7.51 -15.41 -5.42
CA VAL A 126 7.58 -15.77 -6.84
C VAL A 126 8.98 -16.33 -7.13
N ASP A 127 9.03 -17.51 -7.74
CA ASP A 127 10.26 -18.11 -8.25
C ASP A 127 10.77 -17.28 -9.43
N ARG A 128 11.90 -16.58 -9.22
CA ARG A 128 12.51 -15.65 -10.19
C ARG A 128 12.86 -16.31 -11.52
N ASN A 129 13.17 -17.61 -11.51
CA ASN A 129 13.55 -18.35 -12.72
C ASN A 129 12.33 -18.83 -13.52
N LYS A 130 11.15 -18.82 -12.92
CA LYS A 130 9.91 -19.27 -13.54
C LYS A 130 8.93 -18.15 -13.84
N PHE A 131 9.23 -16.92 -13.41
CA PHE A 131 8.36 -15.79 -13.65
C PHE A 131 8.19 -15.52 -15.15
N ASP A 132 6.93 -15.54 -15.60
CA ASP A 132 6.53 -15.23 -16.96
C ASP A 132 5.38 -14.19 -16.91
N LYS A 133 5.61 -13.02 -17.53
CA LYS A 133 4.63 -11.91 -17.61
C LYS A 133 3.33 -12.35 -18.29
N SER A 134 3.36 -13.36 -19.16
CA SER A 134 2.18 -13.90 -19.84
C SER A 134 1.31 -14.79 -18.93
N GLN A 135 1.88 -15.30 -17.83
CA GLN A 135 1.24 -16.25 -16.92
C GLN A 135 0.75 -15.62 -15.61
N THR A 136 0.74 -14.28 -15.50
CA THR A 136 0.38 -13.56 -14.26
C THR A 136 -1.04 -13.86 -13.77
N VAL A 137 -1.98 -14.22 -14.65
CA VAL A 137 -3.32 -14.68 -14.26
C VAL A 137 -3.26 -16.04 -13.55
N THR A 138 -2.50 -16.99 -14.10
CA THR A 138 -2.24 -18.29 -13.47
C THR A 138 -1.56 -18.11 -12.11
N MET A 139 -0.60 -17.18 -12.02
CA MET A 139 0.04 -16.83 -10.75
C MET A 139 -0.97 -16.33 -9.71
N ALA A 140 -1.92 -15.48 -10.11
CA ALA A 140 -2.97 -14.99 -9.21
C ALA A 140 -3.84 -16.13 -8.65
N GLU A 141 -4.14 -17.15 -9.46
CA GLU A 141 -4.84 -18.35 -9.00
C GLU A 141 -3.99 -19.19 -8.04
N GLU A 142 -2.70 -19.38 -8.33
CA GLU A 142 -1.78 -20.13 -7.49
C GLU A 142 -1.62 -19.50 -6.10
N ILE A 143 -1.35 -18.20 -6.04
CA ILE A 143 -1.22 -17.51 -4.76
C ILE A 143 -2.53 -17.52 -3.98
N GLY A 144 -3.69 -17.44 -4.65
CA GLY A 144 -4.99 -17.59 -4.00
C GLY A 144 -5.15 -18.93 -3.28
N LYS A 145 -4.68 -20.03 -3.88
CA LYS A 145 -4.69 -21.36 -3.24
C LYS A 145 -3.74 -21.42 -2.04
N LEU A 146 -2.56 -20.82 -2.16
CA LEU A 146 -1.60 -20.74 -1.05
C LEU A 146 -2.14 -19.88 0.10
N ASN A 147 -2.73 -18.73 -0.18
CA ASN A 147 -3.36 -17.86 0.80
C ASN A 147 -4.50 -18.58 1.55
N ALA A 148 -5.34 -19.34 0.83
CA ALA A 148 -6.40 -20.15 1.45
C ALA A 148 -5.83 -21.23 2.39
N LYS A 149 -4.69 -21.83 2.05
CA LYS A 149 -3.98 -22.77 2.93
C LYS A 149 -3.47 -22.07 4.19
N MET A 150 -2.81 -20.92 4.04
CA MET A 150 -2.33 -20.12 5.18
C MET A 150 -3.47 -19.67 6.09
N PHE A 151 -4.62 -19.32 5.52
CA PHE A 151 -5.83 -19.00 6.28
C PHE A 151 -6.34 -20.18 7.11
N LYS A 152 -6.43 -21.38 6.52
CA LYS A 152 -6.84 -22.59 7.24
C LYS A 152 -5.87 -22.97 8.36
N GLU A 153 -4.58 -22.74 8.17
CA GLU A 153 -3.55 -22.98 9.19
C GLU A 153 -3.49 -21.87 10.27
N GLY A 154 -4.26 -20.79 10.13
CA GLY A 154 -4.21 -19.64 11.04
C GLY A 154 -2.89 -18.86 10.98
N ARG A 155 -2.16 -18.96 9.86
CA ARG A 155 -0.82 -18.39 9.69
C ARG A 155 -0.86 -17.12 8.84
N LYS A 156 -0.05 -16.15 9.24
CA LYS A 156 0.29 -14.96 8.45
C LYS A 156 1.66 -15.17 7.80
N TYR A 157 1.91 -14.46 6.71
CA TYR A 157 3.13 -14.63 5.92
C TYR A 157 3.60 -13.33 5.28
N ILE A 158 4.86 -13.30 4.85
CA ILE A 158 5.40 -12.27 3.96
C ILE A 158 5.25 -12.76 2.52
N LEU A 159 4.67 -11.92 1.66
CA LEU A 159 4.51 -12.17 0.24
C LEU A 159 5.54 -11.37 -0.54
N ILE A 160 6.31 -12.00 -1.41
CA ILE A 160 7.30 -11.33 -2.26
C ILE A 160 7.02 -11.67 -3.72
N GLY A 161 6.93 -10.68 -4.60
CA GLY A 161 6.76 -10.99 -6.01
C GLY A 161 7.05 -9.85 -6.96
N THR A 162 7.21 -10.22 -8.23
CA THR A 162 7.62 -9.30 -9.28
C THR A 162 6.45 -8.50 -9.84
N GLY A 163 6.68 -7.21 -10.04
CA GLY A 163 5.70 -6.28 -10.58
C GLY A 163 4.61 -5.92 -9.58
N ARG A 164 3.58 -5.24 -10.08
CA ARG A 164 2.53 -4.64 -9.26
C ARG A 164 1.40 -5.62 -8.93
N TRP A 165 1.10 -5.78 -7.65
CA TRP A 165 0.04 -6.66 -7.19
C TRP A 165 -1.30 -5.94 -7.17
N GLY A 166 -2.35 -6.63 -7.62
CA GLY A 166 -3.71 -6.06 -7.67
C GLY A 166 -3.95 -5.04 -8.78
N THR A 167 -3.04 -4.99 -9.76
CA THR A 167 -3.21 -4.21 -10.99
C THR A 167 -4.28 -4.82 -11.90
N ARG A 168 -4.94 -3.98 -12.71
CA ARG A 168 -5.80 -4.45 -13.81
C ARG A 168 -4.99 -4.78 -15.07
N ASP A 169 -3.79 -4.22 -15.19
CA ASP A 169 -2.86 -4.48 -16.28
C ASP A 169 -1.94 -5.66 -15.92
N ARG A 170 -2.20 -6.81 -16.54
CA ARG A 170 -1.47 -8.07 -16.30
C ARG A 170 -0.02 -8.07 -16.78
N TRP A 171 0.39 -7.09 -17.58
CA TRP A 171 1.75 -7.03 -18.14
C TRP A 171 2.74 -6.36 -17.19
N ILE A 172 2.24 -5.58 -16.24
CA ILE A 172 3.05 -4.85 -15.26
C ILE A 172 3.03 -5.51 -13.87
N GLY A 173 2.34 -6.63 -13.70
CA GLY A 173 2.28 -7.36 -12.44
C GLY A 173 1.18 -8.41 -12.35
N ILE A 174 0.94 -8.88 -11.12
CA ILE A 174 0.04 -10.00 -10.84
C ILE A 174 -1.36 -9.47 -10.48
N PRO A 175 -2.40 -9.75 -11.30
CA PRO A 175 -3.74 -9.18 -11.14
C PRO A 175 -4.55 -9.93 -10.06
N VAL A 176 -4.03 -9.97 -8.84
CA VAL A 176 -4.75 -10.56 -7.69
C VAL A 176 -5.94 -9.70 -7.26
N THR A 177 -6.97 -10.37 -6.76
CA THR A 177 -8.00 -9.75 -5.93
C THR A 177 -7.56 -9.76 -4.47
N TRP A 178 -8.08 -8.83 -3.65
CA TRP A 178 -7.73 -8.78 -2.23
C TRP A 178 -7.93 -10.12 -1.49
N PRO A 179 -9.04 -10.87 -1.66
CA PRO A 179 -9.22 -12.17 -1.02
C PRO A 179 -8.15 -13.22 -1.35
N GLN A 180 -7.44 -13.07 -2.49
CA GLN A 180 -6.37 -14.00 -2.88
C GLN A 180 -5.07 -13.77 -2.12
N ILE A 181 -4.91 -12.65 -1.41
CA ILE A 181 -3.68 -12.34 -0.66
C ILE A 181 -3.93 -11.77 0.75
N SER A 182 -5.17 -11.85 1.23
CA SER A 182 -5.62 -11.20 2.48
C SER A 182 -4.95 -11.71 3.76
N ASN A 183 -4.24 -12.85 3.71
CA ASN A 183 -3.45 -13.35 4.83
C ASN A 183 -1.98 -12.91 4.82
N ALA A 184 -1.53 -12.25 3.75
CA ALA A 184 -0.23 -11.60 3.75
C ALA A 184 -0.23 -10.48 4.81
N LYS A 185 0.79 -10.44 5.64
CA LYS A 185 0.99 -9.37 6.63
C LYS A 185 2.00 -8.34 6.15
N ILE A 186 2.87 -8.75 5.24
CA ILE A 186 3.77 -7.89 4.46
C ILE A 186 3.66 -8.30 2.99
N ILE A 187 3.60 -7.32 2.10
CA ILE A 187 3.68 -7.52 0.65
C ILE A 187 4.91 -6.77 0.15
N VAL A 188 5.75 -7.44 -0.62
CA VAL A 188 6.97 -6.90 -1.20
C VAL A 188 6.87 -7.01 -2.71
N GLU A 189 6.89 -5.87 -3.38
CA GLU A 189 6.95 -5.78 -4.83
C GLU A 189 8.39 -5.55 -5.28
N THR A 190 8.88 -6.44 -6.14
CA THR A 190 10.19 -6.25 -6.78
C THR A 190 9.99 -5.71 -8.18
N ALA A 191 10.78 -4.71 -8.55
CA ALA A 191 10.68 -4.09 -9.86
C ALA A 191 10.91 -5.09 -10.98
N LEU A 192 10.29 -4.81 -12.12
CA LEU A 192 10.40 -5.59 -13.33
C LEU A 192 11.25 -4.79 -14.33
N GLU A 193 12.18 -5.46 -15.01
CA GLU A 193 13.02 -4.81 -16.01
C GLU A 193 12.14 -4.12 -17.07
N GLY A 194 12.38 -2.82 -17.28
CA GLY A 194 11.60 -1.95 -18.17
C GLY A 194 10.29 -1.39 -17.60
N PHE A 195 9.93 -1.68 -16.34
CA PHE A 195 8.69 -1.19 -15.71
C PHE A 195 8.96 -0.69 -14.28
N PRO A 196 9.16 0.62 -14.08
CA PRO A 196 9.32 1.18 -12.75
C PRO A 196 8.04 0.99 -11.91
N LEU A 197 8.22 0.66 -10.63
CA LEU A 197 7.13 0.55 -9.67
C LEU A 197 6.69 1.95 -9.24
N ASP A 198 5.76 2.56 -9.97
CA ASP A 198 5.11 3.78 -9.51
C ASP A 198 4.13 3.45 -8.36
N ALA A 199 4.29 4.16 -7.25
CA ALA A 199 3.42 4.03 -6.08
C ALA A 199 1.99 4.40 -6.46
N SER A 200 1.09 3.42 -6.50
CA SER A 200 -0.33 3.66 -6.75
C SER A 200 -1.09 3.80 -5.46
N SER A 201 -1.13 5.01 -4.96
CA SER A 201 -1.83 5.38 -3.73
C SER A 201 -3.37 5.44 -3.86
N GLY A 202 -3.95 5.12 -5.03
CA GLY A 202 -5.36 5.44 -5.35
C GLY A 202 -6.30 4.28 -5.67
N SER A 203 -6.00 3.03 -5.29
CA SER A 203 -6.88 1.88 -5.60
C SER A 203 -7.53 1.29 -4.34
N HIS A 204 -8.68 0.63 -4.49
CA HIS A 204 -9.32 -0.17 -3.41
C HIS A 204 -8.35 -1.19 -2.79
N PHE A 205 -7.37 -1.67 -3.57
CA PHE A 205 -6.29 -2.50 -3.07
C PHE A 205 -5.42 -1.76 -2.03
N PHE A 206 -5.05 -0.51 -2.30
CA PHE A 206 -4.25 0.33 -1.40
C PHE A 206 -5.00 0.72 -0.11
N HIS A 207 -6.31 0.97 -0.22
CA HIS A 207 -7.16 1.17 0.95
C HIS A 207 -7.13 -0.05 1.87
N ASN A 208 -7.20 -1.28 1.33
CA ASN A 208 -7.11 -2.49 2.14
C ASN A 208 -5.74 -2.69 2.80
N VAL A 209 -4.65 -2.41 2.06
CA VAL A 209 -3.28 -2.48 2.60
C VAL A 209 -3.13 -1.57 3.81
N THR A 210 -3.60 -0.32 3.69
CA THR A 210 -3.55 0.67 4.77
C THR A 210 -4.51 0.30 5.92
N TYR A 211 -5.75 -0.07 5.61
CA TYR A 211 -6.80 -0.38 6.59
C TYR A 211 -6.51 -1.63 7.43
N MET A 212 -5.90 -2.65 6.82
CA MET A 212 -5.61 -3.95 7.46
C MET A 212 -4.23 -3.99 8.12
N ASN A 213 -3.53 -2.86 8.18
CA ASN A 213 -2.19 -2.71 8.74
C ASN A 213 -1.22 -3.75 8.14
N VAL A 214 -1.21 -3.85 6.81
CA VAL A 214 -0.30 -4.70 6.04
C VAL A 214 0.89 -3.84 5.63
N GLY A 215 2.11 -4.28 5.95
CA GLY A 215 3.31 -3.59 5.47
C GLY A 215 3.47 -3.77 3.97
N TYR A 216 3.88 -2.73 3.27
CA TYR A 216 3.97 -2.74 1.81
C TYR A 216 5.30 -2.16 1.36
N PHE A 217 6.14 -2.99 0.76
CA PHE A 217 7.53 -2.67 0.45
C PHE A 217 7.71 -2.69 -1.07
N SER A 218 8.45 -1.72 -1.58
CA SER A 218 8.90 -1.72 -2.98
C SER A 218 10.41 -1.92 -3.02
N ILE A 219 10.90 -2.73 -3.96
CA ILE A 219 12.33 -2.95 -4.22
C ILE A 219 12.58 -2.52 -5.67
N PRO A 220 13.10 -1.30 -5.91
CA PRO A 220 13.41 -0.81 -7.25
C PRO A 220 14.57 -1.58 -7.89
N TYR A 221 14.64 -1.58 -9.23
CA TYR A 221 15.64 -2.34 -9.99
C TYR A 221 17.06 -1.75 -9.84
N GLU A 222 17.19 -0.42 -9.77
CA GLU A 222 18.46 0.31 -9.87
C GLU A 222 18.90 0.96 -8.55
N ASN A 223 18.83 0.25 -7.43
CA ASN A 223 19.31 0.82 -6.17
C ASN A 223 20.03 -0.23 -5.31
N GLU A 224 21.36 -0.11 -5.22
CA GLU A 224 22.22 -0.98 -4.40
C GLU A 224 21.81 -1.02 -2.92
N LYS A 225 21.11 0.02 -2.43
CA LYS A 225 20.66 0.04 -1.05
C LYS A 225 19.48 -0.90 -0.81
N ASN A 226 18.58 -1.08 -1.79
CA ASN A 226 17.37 -1.87 -1.60
C ASN A 226 17.63 -3.30 -2.08
N PHE A 227 17.49 -4.28 -1.19
CA PHE A 227 17.87 -5.65 -1.53
C PHE A 227 17.00 -6.69 -0.85
N ILE A 228 17.03 -7.88 -1.44
CA ILE A 228 16.53 -9.13 -0.87
C ILE A 228 17.66 -10.15 -1.02
N ARG A 229 18.06 -10.78 0.08
CA ARG A 229 19.01 -11.90 0.10
C ARG A 229 18.34 -13.19 -0.36
N TRP A 230 18.19 -13.34 -1.67
CA TRP A 230 17.52 -14.48 -2.30
C TRP A 230 18.15 -15.82 -1.94
N GLU A 231 19.48 -15.85 -1.80
CA GLU A 231 20.24 -17.02 -1.38
C GLU A 231 19.78 -17.56 -0.02
N VAL A 232 19.30 -16.70 0.88
CA VAL A 232 18.75 -17.15 2.15
C VAL A 232 17.42 -17.86 1.93
N LEU A 233 16.54 -17.30 1.09
CA LEU A 233 15.24 -17.88 0.76
C LEU A 233 15.37 -19.20 0.00
N ASP A 234 16.36 -19.30 -0.88
CA ASP A 234 16.60 -20.50 -1.69
C ASP A 234 17.14 -21.67 -0.85
N ASN A 235 17.87 -21.36 0.22
CA ASN A 235 18.43 -22.36 1.15
C ASN A 235 17.48 -22.74 2.30
N GLN A 236 16.33 -22.07 2.46
CA GLN A 236 15.35 -22.46 3.48
C GLN A 236 14.62 -23.76 3.11
N PRO A 237 14.15 -24.52 4.11
CA PRO A 237 13.29 -25.68 3.89
C PRO A 237 12.02 -25.30 3.11
N LEU A 238 11.80 -25.98 2.00
CA LEU A 238 10.61 -25.82 1.17
C LEU A 238 9.42 -26.50 1.83
N VAL A 239 8.36 -25.73 2.11
CA VAL A 239 7.09 -26.24 2.65
C VAL A 239 6.12 -26.59 1.52
N ASN A 240 6.12 -25.79 0.47
CA ASN A 240 5.27 -26.00 -0.70
C ASN A 240 5.88 -25.32 -1.94
N GLN A 241 5.54 -25.83 -3.12
CA GLN A 241 5.93 -25.22 -4.40
C GLN A 241 4.82 -25.42 -5.42
N THR A 242 4.53 -24.36 -6.18
CA THR A 242 3.59 -24.38 -7.31
C THR A 242 4.36 -24.15 -8.62
N GLY A 243 3.66 -23.85 -9.72
CA GLY A 243 4.31 -23.50 -10.98
C GLY A 243 5.21 -22.28 -10.83
N PHE A 244 4.75 -21.25 -10.13
CA PHE A 244 5.42 -19.95 -10.04
C PHE A 244 5.80 -19.51 -8.62
N PHE A 245 5.32 -20.17 -7.57
CA PHE A 245 5.60 -19.76 -6.18
C PHE A 245 6.37 -20.82 -5.40
N ARG A 246 7.21 -20.34 -4.49
CA ARG A 246 7.87 -21.12 -3.45
C ARG A 246 7.38 -20.65 -2.09
N HIS A 247 7.08 -21.58 -1.21
CA HIS A 247 6.72 -21.33 0.18
C HIS A 247 7.80 -21.94 1.05
N VAL A 248 8.49 -21.10 1.80
CA VAL A 248 9.53 -21.50 2.75
C VAL A 248 9.15 -21.10 4.16
N ARG A 249 9.73 -21.80 5.13
CA ARG A 249 9.46 -21.57 6.54
C ARG A 249 10.75 -21.54 7.35
N PHE A 250 10.93 -20.44 8.06
CA PHE A 250 12.01 -20.25 8.99
C PHE A 250 11.70 -20.96 10.31
N LYS A 251 12.74 -21.50 10.94
CA LYS A 251 12.63 -22.15 12.26
C LYS A 251 12.26 -21.15 13.35
N ASN A 252 12.88 -19.97 13.30
CA ASN A 252 12.64 -18.85 14.19
C ASN A 252 11.84 -17.77 13.44
N PRO A 253 11.00 -16.98 14.13
CA PRO A 253 10.32 -15.85 13.52
C PRO A 253 11.30 -14.83 12.91
N LEU A 254 10.85 -14.18 11.85
CA LEU A 254 11.51 -13.02 11.28
C LEU A 254 11.02 -11.76 11.99
N ILE A 255 11.91 -10.79 12.15
CA ILE A 255 11.58 -9.50 12.72
C ILE A 255 11.46 -8.49 11.58
N VAL A 256 10.24 -8.03 11.35
CA VAL A 256 9.93 -6.95 10.41
C VAL A 256 9.87 -5.65 11.18
N ARG A 257 10.61 -4.66 10.70
CA ARG A 257 10.70 -3.31 11.26
C ARG A 257 10.30 -2.32 10.17
N MET A 258 9.40 -1.40 10.49
CA MET A 258 8.87 -0.40 9.56
C MET A 258 8.89 0.98 10.22
N ASP A 259 9.70 1.89 9.68
CA ASP A 259 9.75 3.30 10.05
C ASP A 259 9.02 4.11 8.98
N GLY A 260 7.76 4.45 9.25
CA GLY A 260 6.91 5.18 8.30
C GLY A 260 7.38 6.62 8.04
N ARG A 261 8.14 7.23 8.96
CA ARG A 261 8.65 8.61 8.80
C ARG A 261 9.85 8.63 7.87
N LYS A 262 10.81 7.72 8.08
CA LYS A 262 11.98 7.58 7.20
C LYS A 262 11.66 6.81 5.92
N ARG A 263 10.48 6.16 5.86
CA ARG A 263 10.08 5.18 4.83
C ARG A 263 11.07 4.00 4.71
N ILE A 264 11.72 3.66 5.81
CA ILE A 264 12.69 2.57 5.89
C ILE A 264 11.97 1.34 6.41
N SER A 265 12.11 0.22 5.72
CA SER A 265 11.66 -1.07 6.22
C SER A 265 12.74 -2.11 6.06
N LEU A 266 12.83 -3.01 7.03
CA LEU A 266 13.77 -4.12 6.99
C LEU A 266 13.18 -5.38 7.62
N ILE A 267 13.64 -6.52 7.14
CA ILE A 267 13.33 -7.84 7.70
C ILE A 267 14.65 -8.46 8.13
N THR A 268 14.79 -8.77 9.41
CA THR A 268 15.98 -9.41 9.98
C THR A 268 15.66 -10.81 10.49
N PHE A 269 16.69 -11.65 10.57
CA PHE A 269 16.60 -12.87 11.36
C PHE A 269 16.50 -12.50 12.84
N GLU A 270 15.83 -13.33 13.63
CA GLU A 270 15.93 -13.24 15.08
C GLU A 270 17.40 -13.49 15.45
N ASN A 271 18.04 -12.48 16.06
CA ASN A 271 19.37 -12.67 16.61
C ASN A 271 19.28 -13.79 17.64
N ASN A 272 20.04 -14.87 17.43
CA ASN A 272 20.58 -15.60 18.56
C ASN A 272 21.54 -14.63 19.27
N GLN A 273 20.98 -13.68 20.04
CA GLN A 273 21.70 -13.10 21.14
C GLN A 273 22.01 -14.28 22.06
N GLY A 274 23.21 -14.82 21.89
CA GLY A 274 23.73 -15.82 22.80
C GLY A 274 23.79 -15.20 24.19
N LYS A 275 23.12 -15.88 25.13
CA LYS A 275 23.37 -15.89 26.58
C LYS A 275 23.48 -14.55 27.31
#